data_AF-F9PKN8-F1
#
_entry.id   AF-F9PKN8-F1
#
_cell.length_a   1.000
_cell.length_b   1.000
_cell.length_c   1.000
_cell.angle_alpha   90.00
_cell.angle_beta   90.00
_cell.angle_gamma   90.00
#
_symmetry.space_group_name_H-M   'P 1'
#
loop_
_entity.id
_entity.type
_entity.pdbx_description
1 polymer ?
#
loop_
_entity_poly.entity_id
_entity_poly.type
_entity_poly.pdbx_seq_one_letter_code
_entity_poly.pdbx_strand_id
1 'polypeptide(L)'
;MNRIIQINESGIGKRDDSAGTISIDVPESVDKKGISGFDAWSQGVLDSQTLVKYSEEGCTPEQYDALLARMERYQSDPSYAAAVFDEIGPGRLLDLPIDIGDNFIKTTGSGPARSTKNLRPNAEKDLANVLGHLLAARSQSWTDEEASNYANSLVQYAEEKNKGQRLGSLNEILSASRGVDIDGDRNNETVGLDYNDAFLLTLANRLENYKSKGGSDSRVTYGDRSNSLSGVVHAMTGNPDVATSWLTVKRADGTLDDRATAERTKKLIGRASLDENKYSNSTQWKDDWMMLSAQESIRGVKDPGGGMAQAAIASGALNTIGAGGDKIKLSTAARNSASITLSNYVYGAQQSAKPDGQSGWTLPVAGGDWAQGMPRQPVIDQKALTNILGQVGMDNHAITRFAGAQEAFNKQQVEGARGNDEADITSVLKDQSNLRGFAAGAIARQSEIDGAASDERVGAWANAVSTAANAIPLPQTKGAGVALSVGNKFALNAGKSVASDGAESGVKSLFVGKEDKKKEENEKIKTAGSRANTEAEVLTLLNSGVYSQQELAEIKAHNKRCGHFDRH
;
A
#
# COMPACT_ATOMS: atom_id res chain seq x y z
N MET A 1 -0.72 -31.79 34.15
CA MET A 1 -0.81 -33.28 34.20
C MET A 1 -1.65 -33.84 33.05
N ASN A 2 -2.85 -33.31 32.76
CA ASN A 2 -3.67 -33.78 31.62
C ASN A 2 -3.02 -33.63 30.24
N ARG A 3 -2.19 -32.60 30.02
CA ARG A 3 -1.59 -32.33 28.71
C ARG A 3 -0.55 -33.36 28.26
N ILE A 4 0.29 -33.82 29.18
CA ILE A 4 1.29 -34.87 28.93
C ILE A 4 0.58 -36.19 28.55
N ILE A 5 -0.55 -36.49 29.21
CA ILE A 5 -1.35 -37.68 28.90
C ILE A 5 -1.97 -37.55 27.51
N GLN A 6 -2.58 -36.40 27.17
CA GLN A 6 -3.16 -36.15 25.84
C GLN A 6 -2.14 -36.28 24.70
N ILE A 7 -0.92 -35.76 24.89
CA ILE A 7 0.17 -35.86 23.91
C ILE A 7 0.72 -37.30 23.80
N ASN A 8 0.69 -38.05 24.90
CA ASN A 8 1.01 -39.47 24.84
C ASN A 8 -0.08 -40.25 24.09
N GLU A 9 -1.35 -39.95 24.32
CA GLU A 9 -2.49 -40.56 23.62
C GLU A 9 -2.53 -40.19 22.12
N SER A 10 -1.93 -39.06 21.74
CA SER A 10 -1.76 -38.66 20.34
C SER A 10 -0.59 -39.37 19.63
N GLY A 11 0.13 -40.26 20.32
CA GLY A 11 1.22 -41.07 19.76
C GLY A 11 2.59 -40.39 19.71
N ILE A 12 2.71 -39.15 20.22
CA ILE A 12 3.96 -38.38 20.24
C ILE A 12 4.78 -38.71 21.51
N GLY A 13 4.11 -38.93 22.63
CA GLY A 13 4.76 -39.39 23.86
C GLY A 13 5.18 -40.87 23.78
N LYS A 14 6.37 -41.18 24.33
CA LYS A 14 6.86 -42.54 24.52
C LYS A 14 6.65 -42.94 25.97
N ARG A 15 5.74 -43.88 26.20
CA ARG A 15 5.54 -44.48 27.52
C ARG A 15 6.55 -45.60 27.74
N ASP A 16 7.31 -45.52 28.82
CA ASP A 16 8.06 -46.65 29.35
C ASP A 16 7.10 -47.52 30.17
N ASP A 17 6.77 -48.70 29.65
CA ASP A 17 5.84 -49.65 30.26
C ASP A 17 6.35 -50.24 31.59
N SER A 18 7.66 -50.20 31.82
CA SER A 18 8.31 -50.68 33.05
C SER A 18 8.42 -49.61 34.14
N ALA A 19 8.66 -48.35 33.77
CA ALA A 19 8.86 -47.25 34.71
C ALA A 19 7.61 -46.36 34.89
N GLY A 20 6.58 -46.52 34.06
CA GLY A 20 5.39 -45.67 34.06
C GLY A 20 5.66 -44.21 33.66
N THR A 21 6.84 -43.93 33.11
CA THR A 21 7.30 -42.60 32.74
C THR A 21 6.94 -42.31 31.29
N ILE A 22 6.45 -41.10 31.00
CA ILE A 22 6.18 -40.61 29.65
C ILE A 22 7.31 -39.66 29.27
N SER A 23 8.02 -39.96 28.19
CA SER A 23 9.05 -39.09 27.61
C SER A 23 8.52 -38.42 26.35
N ILE A 24 8.76 -37.11 26.21
CA ILE A 24 8.33 -36.32 25.05
C ILE A 24 9.56 -35.54 24.56
N ASP A 25 9.88 -35.68 23.28
CA ASP A 25 10.94 -34.92 22.63
C ASP A 25 10.37 -33.54 22.25
N VAL A 26 10.78 -32.49 22.97
CA VAL A 26 10.28 -31.12 22.81
C VAL A 26 11.37 -30.25 22.16
N PRO A 27 11.05 -29.39 21.17
CA PRO A 27 12.03 -28.50 20.57
C PRO A 27 12.69 -27.57 21.60
N GLU A 28 13.98 -27.30 21.46
CA GLU A 28 14.74 -26.45 22.40
C GLU A 28 14.12 -25.04 22.55
N SER A 29 13.58 -24.48 21.46
CA SER A 29 12.89 -23.19 21.45
C SER A 29 11.62 -23.17 22.32
N VAL A 30 10.98 -24.32 22.49
CA VAL A 30 9.80 -24.52 23.34
C VAL A 30 10.23 -24.74 24.78
N ASP A 31 11.25 -25.55 25.01
CA ASP A 31 11.77 -25.85 26.35
C ASP A 31 12.27 -24.58 27.07
N LYS A 32 12.92 -23.66 26.34
CA LYS A 32 13.35 -22.34 26.87
C LYS A 32 12.21 -21.50 27.44
N LYS A 33 10.97 -21.70 27.00
CA LYS A 33 9.78 -21.01 27.53
C LYS A 33 9.13 -21.75 28.70
N GLY A 34 9.61 -22.93 29.05
CA GLY A 34 9.06 -23.76 30.11
C GLY A 34 7.61 -24.18 29.85
N ILE A 35 6.80 -24.23 30.90
CA ILE A 35 5.46 -24.83 30.89
C ILE A 35 4.52 -24.15 29.89
N SER A 36 4.55 -22.81 29.78
CA SER A 36 3.68 -22.10 28.85
C SER A 36 4.02 -22.41 27.39
N GLY A 37 5.31 -22.50 27.06
CA GLY A 37 5.76 -22.96 25.75
C GLY A 37 5.30 -24.37 25.46
N PHE A 38 5.49 -25.29 26.41
CA PHE A 38 5.05 -26.67 26.29
C PHE A 38 3.53 -26.78 26.08
N ASP A 39 2.73 -26.04 26.84
CA ASP A 39 1.26 -26.07 26.74
C ASP A 39 0.75 -25.56 25.38
N ALA A 40 1.39 -24.51 24.84
CA ALA A 40 1.09 -23.98 23.51
C ALA A 40 1.53 -24.95 22.40
N TRP A 41 2.77 -25.45 22.45
CA TRP A 41 3.29 -26.42 21.50
C TRP A 41 2.43 -27.68 21.44
N SER A 42 2.10 -28.26 22.60
CA SER A 42 1.22 -29.42 22.68
C SER A 42 -0.21 -29.15 22.16
N GLN A 43 -0.74 -27.93 22.31
CA GLN A 43 -2.02 -27.57 21.65
C GLN A 43 -1.87 -27.61 20.14
N GLY A 44 -0.77 -27.08 19.61
CA GLY A 44 -0.50 -27.02 18.17
C GLY A 44 -0.37 -28.41 17.55
N VAL A 45 0.26 -29.36 18.25
CA VAL A 45 0.31 -30.77 17.83
C VAL A 45 -1.11 -31.35 17.72
N LEU A 46 -1.94 -31.21 18.74
CA LEU A 46 -3.29 -31.79 18.75
C LEU A 46 -4.21 -31.13 17.71
N ASP A 47 -4.15 -29.82 17.56
CA ASP A 47 -4.96 -29.08 16.60
C ASP A 47 -4.50 -29.35 15.15
N SER A 48 -3.20 -29.51 14.89
CA SER A 48 -2.70 -29.86 13.55
C SER A 48 -3.14 -31.26 13.13
N GLN A 49 -3.07 -32.26 14.02
CA GLN A 49 -3.62 -33.59 13.76
C GLN A 49 -5.14 -33.55 13.51
N THR A 50 -5.86 -32.74 14.29
CA THR A 50 -7.30 -32.54 14.09
C THR A 50 -7.59 -31.88 12.74
N LEU A 51 -6.80 -30.88 12.35
CA LEU A 51 -6.92 -30.19 11.08
C LEU A 51 -6.68 -31.14 9.89
N VAL A 52 -5.63 -31.96 9.95
CA VAL A 52 -5.35 -32.99 8.94
C VAL A 52 -6.53 -33.95 8.86
N LYS A 53 -7.01 -34.47 9.99
CA LYS A 53 -8.19 -35.34 10.02
C LYS A 53 -9.42 -34.69 9.37
N TYR A 54 -9.73 -33.44 9.71
CA TYR A 54 -10.89 -32.73 9.14
C TYR A 54 -10.74 -32.47 7.64
N SER A 55 -9.51 -32.27 7.15
CA SER A 55 -9.25 -32.11 5.73
C SER A 55 -9.39 -33.43 4.95
N GLU A 56 -9.15 -34.58 5.59
CA GLU A 56 -9.24 -35.90 4.94
C GLU A 56 -10.63 -36.54 5.06
N GLU A 57 -11.27 -36.44 6.23
CA GLU A 57 -12.52 -37.10 6.56
C GLU A 57 -13.75 -36.17 6.51
N GLY A 58 -13.52 -34.85 6.45
CA GLY A 58 -14.55 -33.84 6.61
C GLY A 58 -14.92 -33.57 8.07
N CYS A 59 -15.68 -32.50 8.29
CA CYS A 59 -16.19 -32.11 9.61
C CYS A 59 -17.49 -31.30 9.47
N THR A 60 -18.19 -31.06 10.59
CA THR A 60 -19.31 -30.11 10.60
C THR A 60 -18.79 -28.66 10.70
N PRO A 61 -19.58 -27.66 10.26
CA PRO A 61 -19.20 -26.25 10.42
C PRO A 61 -18.84 -25.88 11.86
N GLU A 62 -19.56 -26.42 12.85
CA GLU A 62 -19.34 -26.14 14.28
C GLU A 62 -18.02 -26.74 14.78
N GLN A 63 -17.66 -27.93 14.30
CA GLN A 63 -16.39 -28.56 14.62
C GLN A 63 -15.22 -27.77 14.03
N TYR A 64 -15.36 -27.34 12.78
CA TYR A 64 -14.39 -26.49 12.12
C TYR A 64 -14.23 -25.15 12.84
N ASP A 65 -15.32 -24.48 13.19
CA ASP A 65 -15.30 -23.21 13.94
C ASP A 65 -14.62 -23.33 15.29
N ALA A 66 -14.89 -24.43 16.01
CA ALA A 66 -14.25 -24.67 17.29
C ALA A 66 -12.74 -24.89 17.15
N LEU A 67 -12.29 -25.53 16.07
CA LEU A 67 -10.86 -25.68 15.76
C LEU A 67 -10.24 -24.35 15.35
N LEU A 68 -10.85 -23.66 14.38
CA LEU A 68 -10.38 -22.38 13.88
C LEU A 68 -10.22 -21.35 15.01
N ALA A 69 -11.21 -21.21 15.90
CA ALA A 69 -11.14 -20.30 17.04
C ALA A 69 -10.01 -20.65 18.03
N ARG A 70 -9.61 -21.92 18.14
CA ARG A 70 -8.43 -22.32 18.94
C ARG A 70 -7.14 -21.95 18.21
N MET A 71 -7.06 -22.22 16.91
CA MET A 71 -5.88 -21.84 16.12
C MET A 71 -5.68 -20.31 16.10
N GLU A 72 -6.75 -19.53 15.89
CA GLU A 72 -6.75 -18.06 15.96
C GLU A 72 -6.23 -17.55 17.30
N ARG A 73 -6.62 -18.18 18.41
CA ARG A 73 -6.16 -17.80 19.75
C ARG A 73 -4.64 -17.90 19.91
N TYR A 74 -4.02 -18.89 19.26
CA TYR A 74 -2.59 -19.16 19.34
C TYR A 74 -1.81 -18.72 18.09
N GLN A 75 -2.44 -18.05 17.12
CA GLN A 75 -1.85 -17.79 15.80
C GLN A 75 -0.58 -16.93 15.82
N SER A 76 -0.36 -16.19 16.92
CA SER A 76 0.84 -15.38 17.15
C SER A 76 1.83 -16.02 18.13
N ASP A 77 1.58 -17.24 18.63
CA ASP A 77 2.49 -17.95 19.53
C ASP A 77 3.48 -18.81 18.72
N PRO A 78 4.80 -18.52 18.76
CA PRO A 78 5.77 -19.25 17.96
C PRO A 78 5.97 -20.70 18.40
N SER A 79 5.66 -21.06 19.65
CA SER A 79 5.71 -22.46 20.13
C SER A 79 4.54 -23.28 19.55
N TYR A 80 3.35 -22.69 19.49
CA TYR A 80 2.20 -23.28 18.81
C TYR A 80 2.46 -23.40 17.31
N ALA A 81 2.94 -22.32 16.67
CA ALA A 81 3.25 -22.32 15.25
C ALA A 81 4.33 -23.36 14.90
N ALA A 82 5.37 -23.50 15.73
CA ALA A 82 6.38 -24.54 15.54
C ALA A 82 5.76 -25.93 15.49
N ALA A 83 4.91 -26.29 16.45
CA ALA A 83 4.22 -27.57 16.45
C ALA A 83 3.40 -27.80 15.16
N VAL A 84 2.63 -26.79 14.75
CA VAL A 84 1.76 -26.91 13.57
C VAL A 84 2.56 -27.18 12.30
N PHE A 85 3.64 -26.43 12.05
CA PHE A 85 4.43 -26.61 10.81
C PHE A 85 5.34 -27.83 10.84
N ASP A 86 5.84 -28.22 12.01
CA ASP A 86 6.67 -29.42 12.16
C ASP A 86 5.83 -30.69 11.91
N GLU A 87 4.55 -30.70 12.33
CA GLU A 87 3.62 -31.83 12.09
C GLU A 87 3.13 -31.88 10.63
N ILE A 88 2.73 -30.74 10.06
CA ILE A 88 2.05 -30.69 8.75
C ILE A 88 3.08 -30.74 7.61
N GLY A 89 4.19 -30.01 7.74
CA GLY A 89 5.15 -29.81 6.67
C GLY A 89 4.66 -28.92 5.51
N PRO A 90 5.58 -28.42 4.66
CA PRO A 90 5.28 -27.41 3.64
C PRO A 90 4.36 -27.91 2.52
N GLY A 91 4.40 -29.20 2.16
CA GLY A 91 3.56 -29.73 1.09
C GLY A 91 2.09 -29.85 1.49
N ARG A 92 1.82 -30.41 2.68
CA ARG A 92 0.45 -30.56 3.20
C ARG A 92 -0.15 -29.21 3.55
N LEU A 93 0.65 -28.26 4.05
CA LEU A 93 0.23 -26.88 4.33
C LEU A 93 -0.56 -26.27 3.17
N LEU A 94 -0.06 -26.43 1.94
CA LEU A 94 -0.68 -25.85 0.75
C LEU A 94 -1.97 -26.56 0.32
N ASP A 95 -2.16 -27.81 0.73
CA ASP A 95 -3.39 -28.57 0.43
C ASP A 95 -4.50 -28.31 1.46
N LEU A 96 -4.17 -27.97 2.72
CA LEU A 96 -5.15 -27.88 3.81
C LEU A 96 -6.29 -26.88 3.58
N PRO A 97 -6.06 -25.61 3.18
CA PRO A 97 -7.15 -24.68 2.87
C PRO A 97 -8.10 -25.22 1.81
N ILE A 98 -7.54 -25.80 0.74
CA ILE A 98 -8.26 -26.32 -0.41
C ILE A 98 -9.13 -27.52 0.01
N ASP A 99 -8.52 -28.50 0.67
CA ASP A 99 -9.19 -29.74 1.07
C ASP A 99 -10.33 -29.46 2.08
N ILE A 100 -10.11 -28.53 3.02
CA ILE A 100 -11.15 -28.09 3.96
C ILE A 100 -12.29 -27.37 3.23
N GLY A 101 -11.97 -26.46 2.30
CA GLY A 101 -12.97 -25.75 1.50
C GLY A 101 -13.86 -26.71 0.70
N ASP A 102 -13.25 -27.68 0.01
CA ASP A 102 -13.93 -28.67 -0.80
C ASP A 102 -14.86 -29.57 0.05
N ASN A 103 -14.47 -29.93 1.27
CA ASN A 103 -15.29 -30.77 2.17
C ASN A 103 -16.63 -30.12 2.57
N PHE A 104 -16.76 -28.79 2.47
CA PHE A 104 -18.01 -28.08 2.72
C PHE A 104 -18.91 -27.94 1.49
N ILE A 105 -18.45 -28.33 0.30
CA ILE A 105 -19.22 -28.29 -0.94
C ILE A 105 -20.04 -29.58 -1.07
N LYS A 106 -21.37 -29.45 -0.98
CA LYS A 106 -22.32 -30.55 -1.22
C LYS A 106 -23.04 -30.35 -2.54
N THR A 107 -22.93 -31.33 -3.42
CA THR A 107 -23.70 -31.38 -4.68
C THR A 107 -24.76 -32.47 -4.59
N THR A 108 -26.01 -32.12 -4.88
CA THR A 108 -27.15 -33.05 -4.94
C THR A 108 -27.80 -33.00 -6.32
N GLY A 109 -28.48 -34.08 -6.70
CA GLY A 109 -29.14 -34.20 -8.01
C GLY A 109 -28.17 -34.45 -9.16
N SER A 110 -28.71 -34.52 -10.38
CA SER A 110 -27.95 -34.66 -11.63
C SER A 110 -28.62 -33.89 -12.76
N GLY A 111 -27.86 -33.56 -13.81
CA GLY A 111 -28.39 -32.83 -14.96
C GLY A 111 -28.99 -31.46 -14.58
N PRO A 112 -30.15 -31.07 -15.15
CA PRO A 112 -30.81 -29.79 -14.85
C PRO A 112 -31.24 -29.61 -13.38
N ALA A 113 -31.31 -30.69 -12.60
CA ALA A 113 -31.67 -30.68 -11.17
C ALA A 113 -30.44 -30.62 -10.24
N ARG A 114 -29.22 -30.45 -10.79
CA ARG A 114 -27.99 -30.34 -10.02
C ARG A 114 -28.03 -29.07 -9.16
N SER A 115 -27.90 -29.24 -7.85
CA SER A 115 -27.79 -28.15 -6.88
C SER A 115 -26.47 -28.30 -6.13
N THR A 116 -25.69 -27.23 -6.05
CA THR A 116 -24.44 -27.18 -5.29
C THR A 116 -24.58 -26.15 -4.18
N LYS A 117 -24.36 -26.58 -2.94
CA LYS A 117 -24.40 -25.73 -1.74
C LYS A 117 -23.06 -25.83 -1.02
N ASN A 118 -22.48 -24.69 -0.68
CA ASN A 118 -21.36 -24.64 0.25
C ASN A 118 -21.91 -24.38 1.67
N LEU A 119 -21.67 -25.31 2.59
CA LEU A 119 -22.13 -25.20 3.99
C LEU A 119 -21.30 -24.23 4.82
N ARG A 120 -20.08 -23.90 4.39
CA ARG A 120 -19.23 -22.89 4.99
C ARG A 120 -18.39 -22.18 3.91
N PRO A 121 -18.97 -21.18 3.21
CA PRO A 121 -18.38 -20.54 2.03
C PRO A 121 -16.97 -19.95 2.20
N ASN A 122 -16.58 -19.56 3.42
CA ASN A 122 -15.29 -18.93 3.69
C ASN A 122 -14.26 -19.87 4.33
N ALA A 123 -14.53 -21.17 4.48
CA ALA A 123 -13.65 -22.09 5.21
C ALA A 123 -12.19 -22.04 4.71
N GLU A 124 -11.98 -22.09 3.39
CA GLU A 124 -10.63 -22.00 2.81
C GLU A 124 -9.93 -20.70 3.19
N LYS A 125 -10.60 -19.56 3.05
CA LYS A 125 -10.04 -18.22 3.32
C LYS A 125 -9.74 -18.01 4.80
N ASP A 126 -10.68 -18.40 5.65
CA ASP A 126 -10.56 -18.29 7.11
C ASP A 126 -9.33 -19.10 7.58
N LEU A 127 -9.16 -20.33 7.07
CA LEU A 127 -8.00 -21.16 7.39
C LEU A 127 -6.70 -20.60 6.82
N ALA A 128 -6.70 -20.15 5.56
CA ALA A 128 -5.53 -19.54 4.94
C ALA A 128 -5.04 -18.32 5.73
N ASN A 129 -5.95 -17.49 6.24
CA ASN A 129 -5.62 -16.34 7.08
C ASN A 129 -4.90 -16.76 8.37
N VAL A 130 -5.44 -17.76 9.09
CA VAL A 130 -4.83 -18.29 10.32
C VAL A 130 -3.46 -18.93 10.04
N LEU A 131 -3.34 -19.68 8.95
CA LEU A 131 -2.07 -20.26 8.52
C LEU A 131 -1.05 -19.19 8.13
N GLY A 132 -1.49 -18.06 7.58
CA GLY A 132 -0.65 -16.90 7.31
C GLY A 132 -0.06 -16.31 8.60
N HIS A 133 -0.90 -16.08 9.61
CA HIS A 133 -0.45 -15.64 10.94
C HIS A 133 0.55 -16.60 11.58
N LEU A 134 0.23 -17.90 11.55
CA LEU A 134 1.12 -18.94 12.05
C LEU A 134 2.44 -18.95 11.28
N LEU A 135 2.41 -18.84 9.95
CA LEU A 135 3.61 -18.86 9.10
C LEU A 135 4.50 -17.66 9.38
N ALA A 136 3.91 -16.48 9.54
CA ALA A 136 4.63 -15.27 9.96
C ALA A 136 5.31 -15.49 11.31
N ALA A 137 4.56 -15.93 12.34
CA ALA A 137 5.08 -16.20 13.67
C ALA A 137 6.17 -17.28 13.68
N ARG A 138 6.00 -18.35 12.90
CA ARG A 138 6.99 -19.41 12.76
C ARG A 138 8.24 -18.91 12.05
N SER A 139 8.09 -18.13 10.98
CA SER A 139 9.23 -17.64 10.18
C SER A 139 10.21 -16.81 10.99
N GLN A 140 9.71 -16.00 11.92
CA GLN A 140 10.50 -15.18 12.84
C GLN A 140 11.34 -16.01 13.84
N SER A 141 11.05 -17.30 14.01
CA SER A 141 11.81 -18.20 14.88
C SER A 141 12.92 -18.99 14.17
N TRP A 142 12.95 -18.95 12.84
CA TRP A 142 13.95 -19.65 12.03
C TRP A 142 15.22 -18.82 11.89
N THR A 143 16.35 -19.51 11.73
CA THR A 143 17.55 -18.91 11.14
C THR A 143 17.29 -18.58 9.66
N ASP A 144 18.06 -17.65 9.09
CA ASP A 144 17.90 -17.27 7.68
C ASP A 144 18.02 -18.45 6.72
N GLU A 145 18.87 -19.43 7.03
CA GLU A 145 19.04 -20.67 6.25
C GLU A 145 17.78 -21.54 6.31
N GLU A 146 17.24 -21.81 7.51
CA GLU A 146 16.00 -22.55 7.69
C GLU A 146 14.82 -21.86 6.99
N ALA A 147 14.72 -20.54 7.15
CA ALA A 147 13.67 -19.73 6.55
C ALA A 147 13.72 -19.78 5.02
N SER A 148 14.93 -19.64 4.44
CA SER A 148 15.15 -19.76 2.99
C SER A 148 14.84 -21.17 2.47
N ASN A 149 15.24 -22.21 3.20
CA ASN A 149 14.96 -23.61 2.83
C ASN A 149 13.46 -23.92 2.87
N TYR A 150 12.74 -23.39 3.85
CA TYR A 150 11.29 -23.54 3.93
C TYR A 150 10.59 -22.80 2.79
N ALA A 151 10.98 -21.56 2.49
CA ALA A 151 10.45 -20.79 1.35
C ALA A 151 10.67 -21.53 0.00
N ASN A 152 11.87 -22.07 -0.20
CA ASN A 152 12.19 -22.91 -1.37
C ASN A 152 11.28 -24.14 -1.48
N SER A 153 11.02 -24.79 -0.34
CA SER A 153 10.15 -25.97 -0.28
C SER A 153 8.71 -25.62 -0.64
N LEU A 154 8.15 -24.52 -0.14
CA LEU A 154 6.80 -24.08 -0.49
C LEU A 154 6.64 -23.90 -2.01
N VAL A 155 7.59 -23.24 -2.66
CA VAL A 155 7.56 -23.05 -4.11
C VAL A 155 7.69 -24.38 -4.84
N GLN A 156 8.62 -25.24 -4.41
CA GLN A 156 8.79 -26.57 -5.00
C GLN A 156 7.51 -27.42 -4.94
N TYR A 157 6.81 -27.40 -3.79
CA TYR A 157 5.55 -28.11 -3.60
C TYR A 157 4.40 -27.50 -4.38
N ALA A 158 4.38 -26.17 -4.57
CA ALA A 158 3.41 -25.50 -5.42
C ALA A 158 3.61 -25.85 -6.91
N GLU A 159 4.85 -26.07 -7.35
CA GLU A 159 5.19 -26.41 -8.74
C GLU A 159 4.90 -27.88 -9.10
N GLU A 160 4.54 -28.73 -8.14
CA GLU A 160 4.36 -30.17 -8.36
C GLU A 160 3.33 -30.50 -9.45
N LYS A 161 3.55 -31.64 -10.12
CA LYS A 161 2.65 -32.14 -11.15
C LYS A 161 1.30 -32.47 -10.53
N ASN A 162 0.20 -32.07 -11.19
CA ASN A 162 -1.18 -32.23 -10.72
C ASN A 162 -1.50 -31.47 -9.42
N LYS A 163 -0.74 -30.43 -9.07
CA LYS A 163 -0.93 -29.61 -7.86
C LYS A 163 -1.15 -28.13 -8.15
N GLY A 164 -1.73 -27.82 -9.31
CA GLY A 164 -1.89 -26.44 -9.79
C GLY A 164 -2.70 -25.51 -8.88
N GLN A 165 -3.51 -26.04 -7.95
CA GLN A 165 -4.27 -25.21 -7.01
C GLN A 165 -3.41 -24.71 -5.83
N ARG A 166 -2.26 -25.35 -5.54
CA ARG A 166 -1.38 -24.97 -4.42
C ARG A 166 -0.80 -23.56 -4.54
N LEU A 167 -0.65 -23.03 -5.76
CA LEU A 167 -0.25 -21.63 -5.95
C LEU A 167 -1.32 -20.67 -5.41
N GLY A 168 -2.59 -20.95 -5.66
CA GLY A 168 -3.70 -20.15 -5.13
C GLY A 168 -3.70 -20.16 -3.62
N SER A 169 -3.63 -21.35 -3.02
CA SER A 169 -3.51 -21.52 -1.56
C SER A 169 -2.31 -20.77 -0.97
N LEU A 170 -1.12 -20.86 -1.58
CA LEU A 170 0.05 -20.09 -1.13
C LEU A 170 -0.20 -18.58 -1.19
N ASN A 171 -0.78 -18.09 -2.29
CA ASN A 171 -1.11 -16.67 -2.44
C ASN A 171 -2.14 -16.21 -1.41
N GLU A 172 -3.14 -17.02 -1.09
CA GLU A 172 -4.15 -16.71 -0.06
C GLU A 172 -3.52 -16.69 1.34
N ILE A 173 -2.65 -17.66 1.68
CA ILE A 173 -1.93 -17.69 2.97
C ILE A 173 -1.08 -16.42 3.16
N LEU A 174 -0.35 -16.01 2.12
CA LEU A 174 0.49 -14.81 2.17
C LEU A 174 -0.31 -13.50 2.12
N SER A 175 -1.59 -13.57 1.76
CA SER A 175 -2.50 -12.43 1.74
C SER A 175 -3.08 -12.09 3.11
N ALA A 176 -2.76 -12.87 4.16
CA ALA A 176 -3.10 -12.53 5.53
C ALA A 176 -2.48 -11.17 5.93
N SER A 177 -3.19 -10.42 6.75
CA SER A 177 -2.87 -9.01 7.01
C SER A 177 -2.83 -8.67 8.50
N ARG A 178 -2.19 -7.55 8.82
CA ARG A 178 -2.26 -6.85 10.11
C ARG A 178 -2.65 -5.39 9.91
N GLY A 179 -3.22 -4.79 10.96
CA GLY A 179 -3.44 -3.34 11.01
C GLY A 179 -2.24 -2.63 11.62
N VAL A 180 -1.67 -1.65 10.91
CA VAL A 180 -0.54 -0.82 11.38
C VAL A 180 -0.76 0.61 10.94
N ASP A 181 -0.58 1.58 11.84
CA ASP A 181 -0.49 3.01 11.50
C ASP A 181 0.89 3.29 10.90
N ILE A 182 0.98 3.37 9.57
CA ILE A 182 2.27 3.52 8.87
C ILE A 182 2.68 4.99 8.72
N ASP A 183 1.70 5.90 8.68
CA ASP A 183 1.91 7.32 8.35
C ASP A 183 1.80 8.25 9.57
N GLY A 184 1.41 7.73 10.73
CA GLY A 184 1.28 8.43 11.99
C GLY A 184 -0.02 9.22 12.14
N ASP A 185 -1.05 8.92 11.33
CA ASP A 185 -2.36 9.56 11.40
C ASP A 185 -3.31 8.95 12.46
N ARG A 186 -2.86 7.91 13.19
CA ARG A 186 -3.61 7.15 14.21
C ARG A 186 -4.72 6.24 13.68
N ASN A 187 -4.84 6.09 12.36
CA ASN A 187 -5.62 5.05 11.74
C ASN A 187 -4.69 3.92 11.29
N ASN A 188 -5.17 2.69 11.36
CA ASN A 188 -4.37 1.57 10.89
C ASN A 188 -4.64 1.32 9.41
N GLU A 189 -3.58 1.26 8.62
CA GLU A 189 -3.59 0.66 7.29
C GLU A 189 -3.56 -0.86 7.39
N THR A 190 -4.21 -1.53 6.43
CA THR A 190 -4.07 -2.97 6.23
C THR A 190 -2.82 -3.26 5.41
N VAL A 191 -1.86 -3.94 6.03
CA VAL A 191 -0.60 -4.36 5.40
C VAL A 191 -0.38 -5.85 5.64
N GLY A 192 0.53 -6.46 4.88
CA GLY A 192 0.94 -7.84 5.07
C GLY A 192 1.52 -8.10 6.47
N LEU A 193 1.56 -9.38 6.84
CA LEU A 193 2.18 -9.81 8.10
C LEU A 193 3.70 -9.63 8.10
N ASP A 194 4.28 -9.66 9.30
CA ASP A 194 5.73 -9.56 9.53
C ASP A 194 6.41 -10.93 9.35
N TYR A 195 7.18 -11.09 8.28
CA TYR A 195 7.86 -12.35 7.98
C TYR A 195 9.37 -12.19 8.17
N ASN A 196 10.07 -13.29 8.41
CA ASN A 196 11.54 -13.26 8.35
C ASN A 196 12.01 -12.78 6.96
N ASP A 197 12.98 -11.88 6.94
CA ASP A 197 13.46 -11.23 5.73
C ASP A 197 14.00 -12.23 4.69
N ALA A 198 14.79 -13.22 5.13
CA ALA A 198 15.37 -14.24 4.25
C ALA A 198 14.30 -15.18 3.68
N PHE A 199 13.28 -15.54 4.48
CA PHE A 199 12.11 -16.28 4.01
C PHE A 199 11.41 -15.53 2.89
N LEU A 200 11.04 -14.27 3.12
CA LEU A 200 10.22 -13.51 2.19
C LEU A 200 10.98 -13.13 0.92
N LEU A 201 12.26 -12.75 1.04
CA LEU A 201 13.13 -12.45 -0.10
C LEU A 201 13.35 -13.69 -0.99
N THR A 202 13.60 -14.85 -0.38
CA THR A 202 13.76 -16.10 -1.11
C THR A 202 12.48 -16.46 -1.85
N LEU A 203 11.33 -16.33 -1.18
CA LEU A 203 10.02 -16.60 -1.75
C LEU A 203 9.74 -15.73 -2.98
N ALA A 204 9.98 -14.42 -2.87
CA ALA A 204 9.77 -13.47 -3.97
C ALA A 204 10.64 -13.80 -5.19
N ASN A 205 11.94 -14.03 -4.98
CA ASN A 205 12.88 -14.38 -6.06
C ASN A 205 12.52 -15.70 -6.75
N ARG A 206 12.04 -16.70 -5.99
CA ARG A 206 11.58 -17.98 -6.54
C ARG A 206 10.27 -17.84 -7.31
N LEU A 207 9.28 -17.12 -6.76
CA LEU A 207 7.97 -16.92 -7.39
C LEU A 207 8.04 -16.06 -8.65
N GLU A 208 9.05 -15.19 -8.78
CA GLU A 208 9.32 -14.48 -10.02
C GLU A 208 9.55 -15.42 -11.21
N ASN A 209 10.10 -16.61 -10.98
CA ASN A 209 10.41 -17.60 -12.01
C ASN A 209 9.53 -18.86 -11.89
N TYR A 210 8.40 -18.75 -11.18
CA TYR A 210 7.49 -19.86 -10.92
C TYR A 210 7.10 -20.59 -12.20
N LYS A 211 7.22 -21.92 -12.20
CA LYS A 211 6.84 -22.75 -13.34
C LYS A 211 6.16 -24.04 -12.88
N SER A 212 4.84 -24.11 -13.09
CA SER A 212 4.10 -25.36 -12.87
C SER A 212 4.64 -26.50 -13.73
N LYS A 213 4.78 -27.70 -13.14
CA LYS A 213 5.09 -28.94 -13.85
C LYS A 213 3.88 -29.51 -14.62
N GLY A 214 2.76 -28.78 -14.65
CA GLY A 214 1.55 -29.13 -15.41
C GLY A 214 0.72 -30.26 -14.79
N GLY A 215 -0.28 -30.73 -15.53
CA GLY A 215 -1.25 -31.71 -15.06
C GLY A 215 -2.58 -31.08 -14.62
N SER A 216 -3.50 -31.92 -14.13
CA SER A 216 -4.84 -31.48 -13.71
C SER A 216 -4.98 -31.61 -12.21
N ASP A 217 -5.46 -30.54 -11.57
CA ASP A 217 -5.86 -30.52 -10.17
C ASP A 217 -7.33 -30.08 -10.13
N SER A 218 -8.23 -31.01 -9.86
CA SER A 218 -9.69 -30.83 -9.97
C SER A 218 -10.31 -30.09 -8.80
N ARG A 219 -9.54 -29.84 -7.73
CA ARG A 219 -9.98 -29.09 -6.56
C ARG A 219 -10.21 -27.62 -6.92
N VAL A 220 -11.00 -26.92 -6.11
CA VAL A 220 -11.25 -25.49 -6.29
C VAL A 220 -10.51 -24.72 -5.22
N THR A 221 -9.83 -23.64 -5.61
CA THR A 221 -9.19 -22.70 -4.66
C THR A 221 -9.69 -21.29 -4.95
N TYR A 222 -9.86 -20.51 -3.88
CA TYR A 222 -10.20 -19.09 -3.96
C TYR A 222 -9.00 -18.21 -4.30
N GLY A 223 -7.80 -18.64 -3.90
CA GLY A 223 -6.59 -17.84 -4.08
C GLY A 223 -6.20 -17.65 -5.54
N ASP A 224 -5.50 -16.56 -5.82
CA ASP A 224 -5.08 -16.20 -7.16
C ASP A 224 -4.08 -17.21 -7.73
N ARG A 225 -4.35 -17.74 -8.93
CA ARG A 225 -3.47 -18.71 -9.62
C ARG A 225 -2.82 -18.16 -10.88
N SER A 226 -3.26 -17.00 -11.32
CA SER A 226 -2.81 -16.40 -12.57
C SER A 226 -1.54 -15.57 -12.41
N ASN A 227 -1.31 -15.04 -11.21
CA ASN A 227 -0.09 -14.32 -10.87
C ASN A 227 0.57 -14.96 -9.66
N SER A 228 1.78 -15.49 -9.86
CA SER A 228 2.54 -16.12 -8.78
C SER A 228 3.02 -15.14 -7.72
N LEU A 229 2.96 -13.82 -7.98
CA LEU A 229 3.44 -12.81 -7.07
C LEU A 229 2.36 -12.18 -6.18
N SER A 230 1.07 -12.50 -6.38
CA SER A 230 -0.02 -11.77 -5.71
C SER A 230 0.10 -11.79 -4.18
N GLY A 231 0.27 -12.97 -3.58
CA GLY A 231 0.40 -13.07 -2.12
C GLY A 231 1.72 -12.51 -1.59
N VAL A 232 2.84 -12.75 -2.29
CA VAL A 232 4.15 -12.26 -1.82
C VAL A 232 4.25 -10.73 -1.90
N VAL A 233 3.64 -10.08 -2.90
CA VAL A 233 3.59 -8.62 -2.98
C VAL A 233 2.73 -8.04 -1.86
N HIS A 234 1.60 -8.68 -1.51
CA HIS A 234 0.84 -8.28 -0.31
C HIS A 234 1.71 -8.37 0.94
N ALA A 235 2.39 -9.50 1.17
CA ALA A 235 3.30 -9.67 2.31
C ALA A 235 4.40 -8.58 2.35
N MET A 236 4.96 -8.18 1.21
CA MET A 236 5.97 -7.11 1.13
C MET A 236 5.47 -5.76 1.65
N THR A 237 4.16 -5.46 1.61
CA THR A 237 3.60 -4.22 2.18
C THR A 237 3.82 -4.11 3.70
N GLY A 238 3.96 -5.25 4.38
CA GLY A 238 4.28 -5.36 5.80
C GLY A 238 5.77 -5.50 6.12
N ASN A 239 6.63 -5.66 5.09
CA ASN A 239 8.07 -5.92 5.19
C ASN A 239 8.84 -5.01 4.20
N PRO A 240 8.78 -3.68 4.39
CA PRO A 240 9.22 -2.73 3.38
C PRO A 240 10.74 -2.75 3.12
N ASP A 241 11.57 -3.16 4.09
CA ASP A 241 13.01 -3.33 3.86
C ASP A 241 13.32 -4.45 2.87
N VAL A 242 12.59 -5.56 3.00
CA VAL A 242 12.66 -6.69 2.05
C VAL A 242 12.15 -6.25 0.68
N ALA A 243 11.06 -5.49 0.63
CA ALA A 243 10.50 -4.95 -0.61
C ALA A 243 11.52 -4.10 -1.37
N THR A 244 12.18 -3.16 -0.68
CA THR A 244 13.25 -2.35 -1.30
C THR A 244 14.38 -3.22 -1.80
N SER A 245 14.84 -4.18 -1.00
CA SER A 245 15.93 -5.09 -1.38
C SER A 245 15.60 -5.87 -2.65
N TRP A 246 14.37 -6.39 -2.73
CA TRP A 246 13.88 -7.15 -3.86
C TRP A 246 13.71 -6.33 -5.14
N LEU A 247 13.26 -5.07 -5.02
CA LEU A 247 12.98 -4.19 -6.17
C LEU A 247 14.21 -3.43 -6.65
N THR A 248 15.18 -3.16 -5.78
CA THR A 248 16.36 -2.36 -6.11
C THR A 248 17.27 -3.09 -7.08
N VAL A 249 17.64 -2.41 -8.15
CA VAL A 249 18.66 -2.86 -9.10
C VAL A 249 19.96 -2.09 -8.85
N LYS A 250 21.06 -2.82 -8.71
CA LYS A 250 22.41 -2.26 -8.59
C LYS A 250 23.19 -2.45 -9.90
N ARG A 251 24.05 -1.49 -10.22
CA ARG A 251 25.04 -1.59 -11.28
C ARG A 251 26.17 -2.54 -10.86
N ALA A 252 27.03 -2.86 -11.82
CA ALA A 252 28.19 -3.75 -11.59
C ALA A 252 29.17 -3.22 -10.53
N ASP A 253 29.23 -1.90 -10.34
CA ASP A 253 30.05 -1.23 -9.31
C ASP A 253 29.37 -1.19 -7.92
N GLY A 254 28.18 -1.79 -7.78
CA GLY A 254 27.41 -1.82 -6.55
C GLY A 254 26.56 -0.58 -6.30
N THR A 255 26.63 0.46 -7.14
CA THR A 255 25.80 1.66 -7.03
C THR A 255 24.37 1.40 -7.49
N LEU A 256 23.41 2.18 -7.00
CA LEU A 256 22.01 2.04 -7.37
C LEU A 256 21.73 2.51 -8.80
N ASP A 257 20.97 1.73 -9.56
CA ASP A 257 20.42 2.11 -10.86
C ASP A 257 18.94 2.48 -10.72
N ASP A 258 18.64 3.77 -10.65
CA ASP A 258 17.30 4.30 -10.43
C ASP A 258 16.37 3.97 -11.61
N ARG A 259 16.86 4.10 -12.84
CA ARG A 259 16.12 3.71 -14.05
C ARG A 259 15.79 2.23 -14.05
N ALA A 260 16.78 1.37 -13.84
CA ALA A 260 16.56 -0.08 -13.86
C ALA A 260 15.66 -0.53 -12.69
N THR A 261 15.75 0.13 -11.54
CA THR A 261 14.86 -0.09 -10.39
C THR A 261 13.42 0.26 -10.74
N ALA A 262 13.17 1.45 -11.31
CA ALA A 262 11.81 1.86 -11.67
C ALA A 262 11.20 0.99 -12.78
N GLU A 263 11.99 0.62 -13.79
CA GLU A 263 11.57 -0.30 -14.86
C GLU A 263 11.31 -1.71 -14.34
N ARG A 264 12.09 -2.19 -13.36
CA ARG A 264 11.83 -3.47 -12.68
C ARG A 264 10.50 -3.42 -11.95
N THR A 265 10.23 -2.38 -11.17
CA THR A 265 8.93 -2.19 -10.49
C THR A 265 7.79 -2.20 -11.50
N LYS A 266 7.90 -1.43 -12.59
CA LYS A 266 6.90 -1.41 -13.68
C LYS A 266 6.68 -2.79 -14.30
N LYS A 267 7.76 -3.52 -14.61
CA LYS A 267 7.69 -4.86 -15.18
C LYS A 267 6.97 -5.85 -14.25
N LEU A 268 7.21 -5.75 -12.94
CA LEU A 268 6.58 -6.63 -11.95
C LEU A 268 5.09 -6.31 -11.81
N ILE A 269 4.70 -5.03 -11.71
CA ILE A 269 3.29 -4.61 -11.70
C ILE A 269 2.55 -5.12 -12.94
N GLY A 270 3.20 -5.06 -14.11
CA GLY A 270 2.65 -5.50 -15.39
C GLY A 270 2.46 -7.01 -15.56
N ARG A 271 2.79 -7.84 -14.55
CA ARG A 271 2.53 -9.30 -14.59
C ARG A 271 1.06 -9.67 -14.43
N ALA A 272 0.26 -8.77 -13.84
CA ALA A 272 -1.19 -8.95 -13.74
C ALA A 272 -1.93 -7.78 -14.40
N SER A 273 -3.15 -8.04 -14.84
CA SER A 273 -4.03 -6.99 -15.37
C SER A 273 -4.43 -6.03 -14.26
N LEU A 274 -4.44 -4.73 -14.55
CA LEU A 274 -4.98 -3.69 -13.65
C LEU A 274 -6.49 -3.45 -13.85
N ASP A 275 -7.08 -4.09 -14.87
CA ASP A 275 -8.51 -4.03 -15.19
C ASP A 275 -9.30 -5.03 -14.33
N GLU A 276 -10.18 -4.49 -13.47
CA GLU A 276 -11.05 -5.25 -12.56
C GLU A 276 -12.03 -6.17 -13.29
N ASN A 277 -12.39 -5.86 -14.54
CA ASN A 277 -13.30 -6.70 -15.31
C ASN A 277 -12.62 -7.93 -15.92
N LYS A 278 -11.28 -7.93 -15.98
CA LYS A 278 -10.48 -9.02 -16.55
C LYS A 278 -9.86 -9.92 -15.50
N TYR A 279 -9.77 -9.45 -14.25
CA TYR A 279 -8.98 -10.11 -13.23
C TYR A 279 -9.56 -9.84 -11.84
N SER A 280 -9.98 -10.92 -11.17
CA SER A 280 -10.78 -10.84 -9.94
C SER A 280 -10.03 -10.21 -8.76
N ASN A 281 -8.70 -10.29 -8.73
CA ASN A 281 -7.87 -9.74 -7.66
C ASN A 281 -7.16 -8.43 -8.06
N SER A 282 -7.61 -7.76 -9.13
CA SER A 282 -7.01 -6.50 -9.62
C SER A 282 -6.99 -5.41 -8.57
N THR A 283 -8.01 -5.36 -7.70
CA THR A 283 -8.12 -4.35 -6.65
C THR A 283 -7.02 -4.52 -5.63
N GLN A 284 -6.87 -5.72 -5.05
CA GLN A 284 -5.81 -6.00 -4.09
C GLN A 284 -4.42 -5.76 -4.71
N TRP A 285 -4.20 -6.24 -5.93
CA TRP A 285 -2.93 -6.02 -6.64
C TRP A 285 -2.58 -4.53 -6.78
N LYS A 286 -3.54 -3.67 -7.18
CA LYS A 286 -3.33 -2.22 -7.24
C LYS A 286 -3.09 -1.63 -5.86
N ASP A 287 -3.86 -2.06 -4.86
CA ASP A 287 -3.77 -1.55 -3.50
C ASP A 287 -2.41 -1.87 -2.88
N ASP A 288 -1.90 -3.09 -3.06
CA ASP A 288 -0.59 -3.51 -2.55
C ASP A 288 0.55 -2.71 -3.16
N TRP A 289 0.55 -2.50 -4.49
CA TRP A 289 1.60 -1.69 -5.14
C TRP A 289 1.52 -0.21 -4.78
N MET A 290 0.33 0.33 -4.59
CA MET A 290 0.17 1.69 -4.05
C MET A 290 0.63 1.78 -2.60
N MET A 291 0.35 0.76 -1.78
CA MET A 291 0.81 0.67 -0.39
C MET A 291 2.34 0.56 -0.32
N LEU A 292 2.97 -0.23 -1.19
CA LEU A 292 4.42 -0.26 -1.33
C LEU A 292 4.97 1.12 -1.66
N SER A 293 4.37 1.85 -2.62
CA SER A 293 4.77 3.23 -2.90
C SER A 293 4.69 4.14 -1.66
N ALA A 294 3.65 3.99 -0.83
CA ALA A 294 3.51 4.76 0.41
C ALA A 294 4.61 4.42 1.42
N GLN A 295 4.84 3.13 1.70
CA GLN A 295 5.89 2.64 2.60
C GLN A 295 7.29 3.10 2.15
N GLU A 296 7.58 2.98 0.86
CA GLU A 296 8.84 3.45 0.27
C GLU A 296 8.98 4.96 0.43
N SER A 297 7.92 5.74 0.24
CA SER A 297 7.97 7.19 0.47
C SER A 297 8.30 7.58 1.92
N ILE A 298 7.72 6.88 2.90
CA ILE A 298 7.94 7.11 4.33
C ILE A 298 9.39 6.78 4.72
N ARG A 299 9.96 5.73 4.13
CA ARG A 299 11.35 5.36 4.34
C ARG A 299 12.31 6.28 3.59
N GLY A 300 11.95 6.69 2.37
CA GLY A 300 12.78 7.57 1.54
C GLY A 300 13.06 8.92 2.20
N VAL A 301 12.05 9.52 2.84
CA VAL A 301 12.22 10.78 3.60
C VAL A 301 13.06 10.64 4.87
N LYS A 302 13.35 9.42 5.31
CA LYS A 302 14.20 9.12 6.48
C LYS A 302 15.54 8.50 6.10
N ASP A 303 15.78 8.21 4.82
CA ASP A 303 16.96 7.51 4.36
C ASP A 303 18.20 8.43 4.36
N PRO A 304 19.23 8.13 5.16
CA PRO A 304 20.49 8.88 5.14
C PRO A 304 21.19 8.86 3.77
N GLY A 305 20.94 7.84 2.95
CA GLY A 305 21.42 7.71 1.58
C GLY A 305 20.67 8.58 0.55
N GLY A 306 19.72 9.40 1.00
CA GLY A 306 18.96 10.33 0.16
C GLY A 306 17.79 9.69 -0.59
N GLY A 307 17.39 8.45 -0.27
CA GLY A 307 16.11 7.89 -0.70
C GLY A 307 15.99 7.55 -2.18
N MET A 308 17.11 7.33 -2.89
CA MET A 308 17.09 7.14 -4.35
C MET A 308 16.35 5.86 -4.77
N ALA A 309 16.52 4.75 -4.03
CA ALA A 309 15.82 3.50 -4.30
C ALA A 309 14.31 3.68 -4.16
N GLN A 310 13.92 4.27 -3.04
CA GLN A 310 12.54 4.53 -2.63
C GLN A 310 11.83 5.43 -3.65
N ALA A 311 12.49 6.51 -4.09
CA ALA A 311 11.98 7.40 -5.12
C ALA A 311 11.81 6.68 -6.47
N ALA A 312 12.76 5.83 -6.86
CA ALA A 312 12.67 5.06 -8.10
C ALA A 312 11.51 4.03 -8.06
N ILE A 313 11.33 3.33 -6.93
CA ILE A 313 10.23 2.39 -6.73
C ILE A 313 8.89 3.13 -6.77
N ALA A 314 8.76 4.26 -6.04
CA ALA A 314 7.56 5.08 -6.04
C ALA A 314 7.23 5.61 -7.45
N SER A 315 8.24 6.06 -8.21
CA SER A 315 8.07 6.49 -9.60
C SER A 315 7.56 5.34 -10.48
N GLY A 316 8.17 4.15 -10.41
CA GLY A 316 7.73 2.97 -11.13
C GLY A 316 6.28 2.58 -10.82
N ALA A 317 5.89 2.62 -9.54
CA ALA A 317 4.54 2.31 -9.10
C ALA A 317 3.51 3.33 -9.59
N LEU A 318 3.73 4.62 -9.30
CA LEU A 318 2.83 5.71 -9.68
C LEU A 318 2.66 5.81 -11.19
N ASN A 319 3.75 5.70 -11.96
CA ASN A 319 3.69 5.76 -13.41
C ASN A 319 2.98 4.56 -13.99
N THR A 320 3.19 3.34 -13.47
CA THR A 320 2.54 2.15 -14.03
C THR A 320 1.05 2.13 -13.75
N ILE A 321 0.64 2.41 -12.50
CA ILE A 321 -0.77 2.42 -12.09
C ILE A 321 -1.49 3.63 -12.70
N GLY A 322 -0.86 4.80 -12.65
CA GLY A 322 -1.40 6.04 -13.18
C GLY A 322 -1.46 6.07 -14.72
N ALA A 323 -0.53 5.41 -15.43
CA ALA A 323 -0.54 5.36 -16.90
C ALA A 323 -1.62 4.43 -17.49
N GLY A 324 -2.47 3.83 -16.65
CA GLY A 324 -3.67 3.12 -17.09
C GLY A 324 -4.53 3.93 -18.08
N GLY A 325 -5.60 3.31 -18.57
CA GLY A 325 -6.54 3.98 -19.47
C GLY A 325 -7.06 5.31 -18.91
N ASP A 326 -7.84 6.06 -19.69
CA ASP A 326 -8.34 7.38 -19.28
C ASP A 326 -9.31 7.36 -18.08
N LYS A 327 -9.57 6.18 -17.51
CA LYS A 327 -10.53 5.90 -16.44
C LYS A 327 -9.92 4.90 -15.44
N ILE A 328 -8.82 5.27 -14.79
CA ILE A 328 -8.36 4.45 -13.66
C ILE A 328 -9.36 4.56 -12.52
N LYS A 329 -9.50 3.49 -11.74
CA LYS A 329 -10.28 3.48 -10.50
C LYS A 329 -9.41 2.89 -9.40
N LEU A 330 -9.23 3.66 -8.34
CA LEU A 330 -8.52 3.24 -7.13
C LEU A 330 -9.53 3.01 -6.00
N SER A 331 -9.25 2.02 -5.15
CA SER A 331 -9.97 1.84 -3.89
C SER A 331 -9.67 2.99 -2.93
N THR A 332 -10.41 3.10 -1.83
CA THR A 332 -10.09 4.04 -0.74
C THR A 332 -8.68 3.81 -0.19
N ALA A 333 -8.24 2.56 -0.04
CA ALA A 333 -6.91 2.23 0.46
C ALA A 333 -5.79 2.67 -0.52
N ALA A 334 -5.98 2.45 -1.81
CA ALA A 334 -5.05 2.93 -2.83
C ALA A 334 -5.02 4.47 -2.92
N ARG A 335 -6.16 5.15 -2.77
CA ARG A 335 -6.22 6.63 -2.71
C ARG A 335 -5.49 7.17 -1.48
N ASN A 336 -5.67 6.54 -0.32
CA ASN A 336 -4.95 6.87 0.90
C ASN A 336 -3.43 6.74 0.68
N SER A 337 -2.98 5.60 0.17
CA SER A 337 -1.57 5.30 -0.12
C SER A 337 -0.96 6.26 -1.16
N ALA A 338 -1.72 6.62 -2.20
CA ALA A 338 -1.33 7.64 -3.17
C ALA A 338 -1.09 8.99 -2.51
N SER A 339 -2.02 9.43 -1.65
CA SER A 339 -1.89 10.71 -0.95
C SER A 339 -0.71 10.75 0.02
N ILE A 340 -0.40 9.65 0.71
CA ILE A 340 0.80 9.51 1.55
C ILE A 340 2.06 9.69 0.70
N THR A 341 2.14 8.94 -0.42
CA THR A 341 3.28 9.04 -1.35
C THR A 341 3.48 10.46 -1.85
N LEU A 342 2.42 11.10 -2.36
CA LEU A 342 2.50 12.46 -2.91
C LEU A 342 2.81 13.51 -1.83
N SER A 343 2.38 13.30 -0.59
CA SER A 343 2.65 14.21 0.54
C SER A 343 4.11 14.14 1.02
N ASN A 344 4.77 12.98 0.90
CA ASN A 344 6.21 12.86 1.11
C ASN A 344 7.04 13.41 -0.06
N TYR A 345 6.46 13.40 -1.27
CA TYR A 345 7.13 13.76 -2.51
C TYR A 345 6.51 14.98 -3.24
N VAL A 346 6.13 16.02 -2.48
CA VAL A 346 5.45 17.21 -3.03
C VAL A 346 6.30 17.89 -4.12
N TYR A 347 7.62 17.97 -3.94
CA TYR A 347 8.50 18.55 -4.96
C TYR A 347 8.48 17.72 -6.26
N GLY A 348 8.52 16.40 -6.16
CA GLY A 348 8.37 15.51 -7.32
C GLY A 348 7.07 15.76 -8.08
N ALA A 349 5.95 15.89 -7.36
CA ALA A 349 4.66 16.25 -7.96
C ALA A 349 4.68 17.65 -8.60
N GLN A 350 5.25 18.65 -7.93
CA GLN A 350 5.36 20.03 -8.43
C GLN A 350 6.15 20.10 -9.73
N GLN A 351 7.33 19.46 -9.77
CA GLN A 351 8.17 19.44 -10.95
C GLN A 351 7.50 18.67 -12.10
N SER A 352 6.85 17.54 -11.79
CA SER A 352 6.12 16.72 -12.77
C SER A 352 4.89 17.42 -13.37
N ALA A 353 4.29 18.36 -12.65
CA ALA A 353 3.15 19.16 -13.10
C ALA A 353 3.52 20.34 -14.03
N LYS A 354 4.82 20.60 -14.25
CA LYS A 354 5.27 21.65 -15.18
C LYS A 354 4.83 21.34 -16.62
N PRO A 355 4.52 22.35 -17.46
CA PRO A 355 4.00 22.15 -18.82
C PRO A 355 4.85 21.21 -19.69
N ASP A 356 6.17 21.36 -19.64
CA ASP A 356 7.12 20.55 -20.43
C ASP A 356 7.37 19.15 -19.83
N GLY A 357 6.77 18.87 -18.66
CA GLY A 357 6.97 17.64 -17.91
C GLY A 357 8.37 17.54 -17.29
N GLN A 358 8.71 16.34 -16.85
CA GLN A 358 10.04 16.00 -16.36
C GLN A 358 10.50 14.69 -17.00
N SER A 359 11.78 14.62 -17.33
CA SER A 359 12.39 13.41 -17.88
C SER A 359 13.09 12.60 -16.79
N GLY A 360 13.17 11.28 -16.99
CA GLY A 360 13.82 10.35 -16.06
C GLY A 360 12.84 9.77 -15.05
N TRP A 361 13.39 9.12 -14.02
CA TRP A 361 12.61 8.40 -13.00
C TRP A 361 12.70 9.04 -11.63
N THR A 362 13.81 9.73 -11.35
CA THR A 362 14.01 10.45 -10.11
C THR A 362 14.72 11.77 -10.38
N LEU A 363 14.52 12.76 -9.49
CA LEU A 363 15.24 14.02 -9.52
C LEU A 363 15.75 14.42 -8.13
N PRO A 364 16.90 15.09 -8.03
CA PRO A 364 17.31 15.76 -6.79
C PRO A 364 16.43 16.98 -6.51
N VAL A 365 16.36 17.42 -5.25
CA VAL A 365 15.69 18.67 -4.91
C VAL A 365 16.66 19.84 -5.10
N ALA A 366 16.29 20.82 -5.92
CA ALA A 366 17.03 22.07 -6.08
C ALA A 366 16.35 23.18 -5.26
N GLY A 367 17.11 23.87 -4.39
CA GLY A 367 16.53 24.92 -3.55
C GLY A 367 17.39 25.49 -2.42
N GLY A 368 18.73 25.39 -2.46
CA GLY A 368 19.57 25.92 -1.37
C GLY A 368 19.18 25.36 0.02
N ASP A 369 19.14 26.23 1.03
CA ASP A 369 18.94 25.85 2.44
C ASP A 369 17.57 25.22 2.74
N TRP A 370 16.51 25.53 1.98
CA TRP A 370 15.20 24.92 2.22
C TRP A 370 15.11 23.51 1.65
N ALA A 371 15.90 23.18 0.63
CA ALA A 371 15.97 21.84 0.04
C ALA A 371 16.89 20.89 0.82
N GLN A 372 17.67 21.42 1.78
CA GLN A 372 18.65 20.64 2.53
C GLN A 372 17.99 19.47 3.26
N GLY A 373 18.55 18.27 3.06
CA GLY A 373 18.08 17.04 3.69
C GLY A 373 16.81 16.44 3.07
N MET A 374 16.25 17.04 2.00
CA MET A 374 15.16 16.40 1.26
C MET A 374 15.68 15.22 0.42
N PRO A 375 14.95 14.10 0.34
CA PRO A 375 15.37 12.95 -0.44
C PRO A 375 15.21 13.23 -1.95
N ARG A 376 15.82 12.37 -2.77
CA ARG A 376 15.44 12.18 -4.16
C ARG A 376 13.92 12.06 -4.28
N GLN A 377 13.39 12.63 -5.35
CA GLN A 377 11.96 12.70 -5.59
C GLN A 377 11.62 11.86 -6.84
N PRO A 378 10.47 11.15 -6.85
CA PRO A 378 10.00 10.46 -8.03
C PRO A 378 9.62 11.47 -9.13
N VAL A 379 9.97 11.14 -10.38
CA VAL A 379 9.39 11.76 -11.57
C VAL A 379 8.11 11.02 -11.91
N ILE A 380 7.02 11.75 -12.13
CA ILE A 380 5.71 11.19 -12.45
C ILE A 380 5.29 11.69 -13.83
N ASP A 381 4.98 10.79 -14.76
CA ASP A 381 4.43 11.14 -16.06
C ASP A 381 3.17 11.97 -15.88
N GLN A 382 2.99 13.06 -16.63
CA GLN A 382 1.85 13.96 -16.46
C GLN A 382 0.49 13.24 -16.54
N LYS A 383 0.36 12.25 -17.44
CA LYS A 383 -0.86 11.42 -17.52
C LYS A 383 -1.10 10.65 -16.23
N ALA A 384 -0.05 10.02 -15.70
CA ALA A 384 -0.12 9.28 -14.45
C ALA A 384 -0.45 10.22 -13.28
N LEU A 385 0.23 11.36 -13.19
CA LEU A 385 -0.02 12.35 -12.16
C LEU A 385 -1.46 12.89 -12.21
N THR A 386 -1.99 13.15 -13.41
CA THR A 386 -3.37 13.59 -13.62
C THR A 386 -4.35 12.54 -13.11
N ASN A 387 -4.14 11.28 -13.47
CA ASN A 387 -5.01 10.18 -13.07
C ASN A 387 -4.95 9.94 -11.55
N ILE A 388 -3.76 9.94 -10.95
CA ILE A 388 -3.58 9.73 -9.52
C ILE A 388 -4.15 10.89 -8.69
N LEU A 389 -3.85 12.15 -9.03
CA LEU A 389 -4.42 13.32 -8.33
C LEU A 389 -5.94 13.39 -8.48
N GLY A 390 -6.46 13.03 -9.65
CA GLY A 390 -7.89 12.90 -9.87
C GLY A 390 -8.54 11.93 -8.89
N GLN A 391 -7.96 10.73 -8.73
CA GLN A 391 -8.44 9.72 -7.77
C GLN A 391 -8.28 10.14 -6.31
N VAL A 392 -7.16 10.78 -5.95
CA VAL A 392 -6.95 11.33 -4.59
C VAL A 392 -8.03 12.36 -4.25
N GLY A 393 -8.42 13.21 -5.20
CA GLY A 393 -9.47 14.20 -4.97
C GLY A 393 -10.88 13.65 -4.79
N MET A 394 -11.09 12.36 -5.07
CA MET A 394 -12.37 11.70 -4.81
C MET A 394 -12.52 11.21 -3.37
N ASP A 395 -11.50 11.43 -2.51
CA ASP A 395 -11.51 11.08 -1.10
C ASP A 395 -11.17 12.30 -0.23
N ASN A 396 -12.06 12.65 0.71
CA ASN A 396 -11.93 13.86 1.52
C ASN A 396 -10.73 13.82 2.46
N HIS A 397 -10.37 12.65 2.97
CA HIS A 397 -9.22 12.52 3.86
C HIS A 397 -7.92 12.65 3.06
N ALA A 398 -7.82 11.91 1.96
CA ALA A 398 -6.67 11.91 1.07
C ALA A 398 -6.38 13.31 0.47
N ILE A 399 -7.42 14.01 0.00
CA ILE A 399 -7.26 15.35 -0.57
C ILE A 399 -6.87 16.39 0.49
N THR A 400 -7.42 16.30 1.71
CA THR A 400 -7.10 17.22 2.81
C THR A 400 -5.66 17.02 3.27
N ARG A 401 -5.20 15.76 3.39
CA ARG A 401 -3.80 15.43 3.68
C ARG A 401 -2.86 16.06 2.65
N PHE A 402 -3.13 15.83 1.36
CA PHE A 402 -2.29 16.35 0.30
C PHE A 402 -2.27 17.88 0.24
N ALA A 403 -3.42 18.54 0.42
CA ALA A 403 -3.49 20.00 0.50
C ALA A 403 -2.64 20.56 1.65
N GLY A 404 -2.73 19.95 2.84
CA GLY A 404 -1.93 20.34 4.00
C GLY A 404 -0.43 20.13 3.79
N ALA A 405 -0.05 18.99 3.21
CA ALA A 405 1.35 18.69 2.90
C ALA A 405 1.92 19.62 1.82
N GLN A 406 1.14 19.90 0.76
CA GLN A 406 1.51 20.87 -0.25
C GLN A 406 1.73 22.25 0.35
N GLU A 407 0.84 22.69 1.24
CA GLU A 407 0.97 24.01 1.85
C GLU A 407 2.17 24.11 2.80
N ALA A 408 2.43 23.08 3.60
CA ALA A 408 3.63 23.02 4.43
C ALA A 408 4.91 23.16 3.58
N PHE A 409 4.95 22.45 2.46
CA PHE A 409 6.05 22.54 1.50
C PHE A 409 6.16 23.93 0.85
N ASN A 410 5.05 24.51 0.43
CA ASN A 410 5.00 25.85 -0.16
C ASN A 410 5.58 26.92 0.77
N LYS A 411 5.22 26.87 2.07
CA LYS A 411 5.75 27.80 3.08
C LYS A 411 7.24 27.61 3.33
N GLN A 412 7.73 26.37 3.24
CA GLN A 412 9.17 26.09 3.30
C GLN A 412 9.93 26.69 2.11
N GLN A 413 9.38 26.62 0.90
CA GLN A 413 9.98 27.28 -0.27
C GLN A 413 10.00 28.80 -0.14
N VAL A 414 8.89 29.41 0.32
CA VAL A 414 8.80 30.87 0.54
C VAL A 414 9.81 31.35 1.58
N GLU A 415 9.90 30.68 2.73
CA GLU A 415 10.88 31.05 3.77
C GLU A 415 12.32 30.88 3.26
N GLY A 416 12.55 29.88 2.41
CA GLY A 416 13.83 29.64 1.78
C GLY A 416 14.22 30.66 0.70
N ALA A 417 13.25 31.26 0.02
CA ALA A 417 13.45 32.33 -0.96
C ALA A 417 13.50 33.73 -0.31
N ARG A 418 13.37 33.81 1.02
CA ARG A 418 13.34 35.07 1.76
C ARG A 418 14.68 35.79 1.66
N GLY A 419 14.65 37.02 1.15
CA GLY A 419 15.85 37.84 0.93
C GLY A 419 16.58 37.55 -0.39
N ASN A 420 16.07 36.66 -1.23
CA ASN A 420 16.49 36.52 -2.63
C ASN A 420 15.85 37.62 -3.49
N ASP A 421 16.24 37.68 -4.76
CA ASP A 421 15.66 38.64 -5.70
C ASP A 421 14.17 38.33 -6.02
N GLU A 422 13.48 39.32 -6.60
CA GLU A 422 12.07 39.23 -6.97
C GLU A 422 11.79 38.08 -7.96
N ALA A 423 12.78 37.71 -8.78
CA ALA A 423 12.64 36.66 -9.77
C ALA A 423 12.57 35.27 -9.12
N ASP A 424 13.37 35.01 -8.10
CA ASP A 424 13.36 33.76 -7.34
C ASP A 424 12.01 33.52 -6.65
N ILE A 425 11.50 34.51 -5.92
CA ILE A 425 10.19 34.37 -5.27
C ILE A 425 9.07 34.25 -6.31
N THR A 426 9.12 34.99 -7.41
CA THR A 426 8.14 34.86 -8.50
C THR A 426 8.13 33.45 -9.08
N SER A 427 9.31 32.84 -9.26
CA SER A 427 9.44 31.46 -9.74
C SER A 427 8.82 30.46 -8.76
N VAL A 428 9.06 30.63 -7.45
CA VAL A 428 8.47 29.77 -6.40
C VAL A 428 6.94 29.85 -6.45
N LEU A 429 6.35 31.05 -6.41
CA LEU A 429 4.90 31.23 -6.42
C LEU A 429 4.26 30.67 -7.72
N LYS A 430 4.96 30.80 -8.86
CA LYS A 430 4.53 30.21 -10.13
C LYS A 430 4.48 28.67 -10.05
N ASP A 431 5.51 28.04 -9.50
CA ASP A 431 5.55 26.59 -9.33
C ASP A 431 4.45 26.08 -8.37
N GLN A 432 4.14 26.83 -7.31
CA GLN A 432 3.03 26.52 -6.39
C GLN A 432 1.68 26.61 -7.09
N SER A 433 1.43 27.72 -7.80
CA SER A 433 0.19 27.95 -8.54
C SER A 433 -0.03 26.88 -9.63
N ASN A 434 1.04 26.48 -10.32
CA ASN A 434 1.01 25.42 -11.33
C ASN A 434 0.52 24.09 -10.74
N LEU A 435 1.11 23.61 -9.64
CA LEU A 435 0.69 22.34 -9.04
C LEU A 435 -0.76 22.40 -8.51
N ARG A 436 -1.16 23.51 -7.88
CA ARG A 436 -2.54 23.69 -7.39
C ARG A 436 -3.56 23.67 -8.53
N GLY A 437 -3.27 24.37 -9.63
CA GLY A 437 -4.11 24.38 -10.82
C GLY A 437 -4.16 23.01 -11.50
N PHE A 438 -3.01 22.33 -11.61
CA PHE A 438 -2.92 20.98 -12.16
C PHE A 438 -3.80 19.99 -11.37
N ALA A 439 -3.73 20.02 -10.03
CA ALA A 439 -4.57 19.20 -9.17
C ALA A 439 -6.06 19.51 -9.37
N ALA A 440 -6.46 20.78 -9.41
CA ALA A 440 -7.84 21.17 -9.68
C ALA A 440 -8.36 20.62 -11.02
N GLY A 441 -7.58 20.74 -12.10
CA GLY A 441 -7.93 20.19 -13.41
C GLY A 441 -8.02 18.66 -13.43
N ALA A 442 -7.11 17.98 -12.72
CA ALA A 442 -7.13 16.53 -12.57
C ALA A 442 -8.40 16.03 -11.84
N ILE A 443 -8.79 16.72 -10.77
CA ILE A 443 -9.98 16.42 -9.96
C ILE A 443 -11.26 16.68 -10.74
N ALA A 444 -11.32 17.78 -11.50
CA ALA A 444 -12.45 18.09 -12.37
C ALA A 444 -12.68 16.98 -13.39
N ARG A 445 -11.62 16.60 -14.11
CA ARG A 445 -11.64 15.51 -15.08
C ARG A 445 -12.10 14.19 -14.45
N GLN A 446 -11.59 13.84 -13.28
CA GLN A 446 -11.99 12.58 -12.63
C GLN A 446 -13.45 12.60 -12.15
N SER A 447 -13.93 13.73 -11.63
CA SER A 447 -15.33 13.90 -11.26
C SER A 447 -16.26 13.66 -12.45
N GLU A 448 -15.92 14.20 -13.63
CA GLU A 448 -16.68 13.96 -14.87
C GLU A 448 -16.70 12.49 -15.27
N ILE A 449 -15.57 11.78 -15.12
CA ILE A 449 -15.47 10.35 -15.40
C ILE A 449 -16.36 9.53 -14.45
N ASP A 450 -16.37 9.88 -13.17
CA ASP A 450 -17.12 9.18 -12.13
C ASP A 450 -18.60 9.60 -12.08
N GLY A 451 -19.00 10.61 -12.87
CA GLY A 451 -20.35 11.19 -12.83
C GLY A 451 -20.65 11.97 -11.54
N ALA A 452 -19.62 12.42 -10.83
CA ALA A 452 -19.72 13.25 -9.64
C ALA A 452 -19.81 14.74 -9.99
N ALA A 453 -20.26 15.58 -9.04
CA ALA A 453 -20.30 17.02 -9.21
C ALA A 453 -18.87 17.61 -9.23
N SER A 454 -18.36 17.91 -10.43
CA SER A 454 -17.02 18.48 -10.64
C SER A 454 -16.78 19.74 -9.79
N ASP A 455 -17.75 20.66 -9.78
CA ASP A 455 -17.68 21.89 -8.99
C ASP A 455 -17.57 21.63 -7.48
N GLU A 456 -18.22 20.58 -6.97
CA GLU A 456 -18.17 20.22 -5.55
C GLU A 456 -16.78 19.70 -5.17
N ARG A 457 -16.20 18.81 -5.99
CA ARG A 457 -14.88 18.23 -5.72
C ARG A 457 -13.75 19.22 -5.91
N VAL A 458 -13.83 20.08 -6.93
CA VAL A 458 -12.89 21.21 -7.10
C VAL A 458 -13.08 22.24 -5.98
N GLY A 459 -14.30 22.47 -5.52
CA GLY A 459 -14.60 23.31 -4.36
C GLY A 459 -13.98 22.78 -3.07
N ALA A 460 -14.08 21.47 -2.83
CA ALA A 460 -13.45 20.81 -1.70
C ALA A 460 -11.91 20.95 -1.72
N TRP A 461 -11.29 20.80 -2.90
CA TRP A 461 -9.86 21.09 -3.09
C TRP A 461 -9.50 22.53 -2.71
N ALA A 462 -10.23 23.51 -3.26
CA ALA A 462 -9.97 24.92 -3.02
C ALA A 462 -10.15 25.29 -1.54
N ASN A 463 -11.17 24.73 -0.89
CA ASN A 463 -11.41 24.94 0.54
C ASN A 463 -10.29 24.33 1.39
N ALA A 464 -9.87 23.10 1.10
CA ALA A 464 -8.76 22.45 1.81
C ALA A 464 -7.47 23.26 1.69
N VAL A 465 -7.12 23.74 0.49
CA VAL A 465 -5.94 24.59 0.26
C VAL A 465 -6.04 25.92 1.02
N SER A 466 -7.17 26.63 0.91
CA SER A 466 -7.39 27.91 1.60
C SER A 466 -7.33 27.77 3.13
N THR A 467 -7.96 26.73 3.66
CA THR A 467 -7.94 26.42 5.11
C THR A 467 -6.53 26.09 5.58
N ALA A 468 -5.79 25.27 4.81
CA ALA A 468 -4.40 24.94 5.11
C ALA A 468 -3.51 26.19 5.11
N ALA A 469 -3.68 27.08 4.13
CA ALA A 469 -2.89 28.31 3.99
C ALA A 469 -3.04 29.25 5.19
N ASN A 470 -4.21 29.25 5.84
CA ASN A 470 -4.47 30.02 7.06
C ASN A 470 -4.04 29.28 8.34
N ALA A 471 -4.25 27.97 8.42
CA ALA A 471 -4.05 27.20 9.65
C ALA A 471 -2.60 26.76 9.89
N ILE A 472 -1.83 26.51 8.83
CA ILE A 472 -0.45 26.02 8.94
C ILE A 472 0.47 27.24 9.14
N PRO A 473 1.27 27.33 10.22
CA PRO A 473 2.21 28.45 10.39
C PRO A 473 3.41 28.33 9.43
N LEU A 474 4.22 29.39 9.31
CA LEU A 474 5.54 29.29 8.68
C LEU A 474 6.39 28.24 9.41
N PRO A 475 7.16 27.42 8.67
CA PRO A 475 7.88 26.31 9.27
C PRO A 475 8.96 26.80 10.24
N GLN A 476 8.90 26.32 11.49
CA GLN A 476 9.96 26.51 12.48
C GLN A 476 11.08 25.47 12.31
N THR A 477 10.77 24.33 11.68
CA THR A 477 11.69 23.23 11.41
C THR A 477 11.68 22.90 9.92
N LYS A 478 12.86 22.85 9.30
CA LYS A 478 13.07 22.41 7.92
C LYS A 478 13.40 20.92 7.90
N GLY A 479 12.98 20.19 6.87
CA GLY A 479 13.47 18.82 6.65
C GLY A 479 12.49 17.87 5.95
N ALA A 480 13.00 16.71 5.57
CA ALA A 480 12.23 15.64 4.96
C ALA A 480 11.16 15.08 5.92
N GLY A 481 10.02 14.65 5.37
CA GLY A 481 8.90 14.08 6.14
C GLY A 481 8.04 15.09 6.93
N VAL A 482 8.48 16.35 7.05
CA VAL A 482 7.70 17.42 7.72
C VAL A 482 6.35 17.63 7.02
N ALA A 483 6.35 17.68 5.68
CA ALA A 483 5.14 17.90 4.89
C ALA A 483 4.03 16.87 5.17
N LEU A 484 4.35 15.57 5.14
CA LEU A 484 3.39 14.52 5.48
C LEU A 484 2.91 14.67 6.93
N SER A 485 3.81 14.90 7.89
CA SER A 485 3.42 15.03 9.31
C SER A 485 2.44 16.19 9.55
N VAL A 486 2.64 17.31 8.84
CA VAL A 486 1.73 18.47 8.88
C VAL A 486 0.43 18.14 8.15
N GLY A 487 0.51 17.49 7.00
CA GLY A 487 -0.65 17.00 6.25
C GLY A 487 -1.56 16.10 7.09
N ASN A 488 -1.00 15.13 7.82
CA ASN A 488 -1.76 14.22 8.70
C ASN A 488 -2.42 14.96 9.86
N LYS A 489 -1.67 15.83 10.56
CA LYS A 489 -2.25 16.69 11.61
C LYS A 489 -3.36 17.59 11.09
N PHE A 490 -3.17 18.15 9.89
CA PHE A 490 -4.17 18.98 9.25
C PHE A 490 -5.42 18.18 8.89
N ALA A 491 -5.28 17.02 8.24
CA ALA A 491 -6.39 16.14 7.90
C ALA A 491 -7.19 15.67 9.13
N LEU A 492 -6.52 15.36 10.24
CA LEU A 492 -7.17 14.99 11.50
C LEU A 492 -8.00 16.13 12.10
N ASN A 493 -7.53 17.37 11.98
CA ASN A 493 -8.20 18.54 12.56
C ASN A 493 -9.27 19.14 11.64
N ALA A 494 -9.03 19.14 10.32
CA ALA A 494 -9.86 19.78 9.30
C ALA A 494 -10.78 18.80 8.55
N GLY A 495 -10.51 17.49 8.60
CA GLY A 495 -11.29 16.48 7.87
C GLY A 495 -12.78 16.45 8.23
N LYS A 496 -13.15 16.99 9.40
CA LYS A 496 -14.56 17.18 9.82
C LYS A 496 -15.23 18.41 9.18
N SER A 497 -14.52 19.51 8.96
CA SER A 497 -15.08 20.74 8.37
C SER A 497 -15.12 20.72 6.85
N VAL A 498 -14.15 20.09 6.19
CA VAL A 498 -14.15 19.91 4.72
C VAL A 498 -15.32 19.02 4.26
N ALA A 499 -15.74 18.06 5.10
CA ALA A 499 -16.90 17.21 4.85
C ALA A 499 -18.25 17.91 5.09
N SER A 500 -18.31 18.93 5.96
CA SER A 500 -19.54 19.71 6.23
C SER A 500 -19.74 20.89 5.28
N ASP A 501 -18.65 21.54 4.85
CA ASP A 501 -18.71 22.86 4.22
C ASP A 501 -18.59 22.81 2.69
N GLY A 502 -18.39 21.62 2.09
CA GLY A 502 -18.52 21.42 0.64
C GLY A 502 -19.89 21.82 0.08
N ALA A 503 -20.89 21.99 0.96
CA ALA A 503 -22.23 22.49 0.66
C ALA A 503 -22.39 24.02 0.78
N GLU A 504 -21.51 24.75 1.46
CA GLU A 504 -21.72 26.17 1.81
C GLU A 504 -20.99 27.16 0.88
N SER A 505 -21.68 27.49 -0.22
CA SER A 505 -21.82 28.80 -0.90
C SER A 505 -20.66 29.80 -1.10
N GLY A 506 -19.40 29.51 -0.79
CA GLY A 506 -18.28 30.46 -0.98
C GLY A 506 -17.58 30.42 -2.34
N VAL A 507 -17.65 29.28 -3.05
CA VAL A 507 -16.81 29.02 -4.24
C VAL A 507 -17.53 29.27 -5.57
N LYS A 508 -18.87 29.34 -5.56
CA LYS A 508 -19.69 29.53 -6.77
C LYS A 508 -19.37 30.81 -7.54
N SER A 509 -18.91 31.89 -6.91
CA SER A 509 -18.59 33.15 -7.62
C SER A 509 -17.26 33.13 -8.38
N LEU A 510 -16.35 32.19 -8.07
CA LEU A 510 -15.01 32.10 -8.66
C LEU A 510 -14.97 31.23 -9.94
N PHE A 511 -15.94 30.34 -10.10
CA PHE A 511 -16.00 29.35 -11.19
C PHE A 511 -17.18 29.56 -12.16
N VAL A 512 -18.08 30.50 -11.90
CA VAL A 512 -19.20 30.82 -12.81
C VAL A 512 -18.72 31.70 -13.96
N GLY A 513 -18.45 31.06 -15.10
CA GLY A 513 -17.96 31.73 -16.31
C GLY A 513 -18.13 30.93 -17.60
N LYS A 514 -19.40 30.66 -17.96
CA LYS A 514 -19.93 30.33 -19.29
C LYS A 514 -19.67 28.92 -19.86
N GLU A 515 -20.81 28.23 -20.03
CA GLU A 515 -21.09 27.12 -20.94
C GLU A 515 -20.38 27.30 -22.30
N ASP A 516 -19.53 26.33 -22.66
CA ASP A 516 -19.57 25.56 -23.91
C ASP A 516 -18.16 25.05 -24.33
N LYS A 517 -18.09 23.72 -24.47
CA LYS A 517 -17.14 22.83 -25.20
C LYS A 517 -15.93 22.23 -24.45
N LYS A 518 -15.95 20.88 -24.51
CA LYS A 518 -15.29 19.82 -23.72
C LYS A 518 -13.76 19.66 -23.80
N LYS A 519 -12.98 20.73 -23.98
CA LYS A 519 -11.52 20.71 -23.76
C LYS A 519 -11.01 22.03 -23.19
N GLU A 520 -11.73 23.13 -23.44
CA GLU A 520 -11.42 24.43 -22.86
C GLU A 520 -11.83 24.53 -21.38
N GLU A 521 -12.82 23.77 -20.92
CA GLU A 521 -13.33 23.83 -19.54
C GLU A 521 -12.28 23.38 -18.51
N ASN A 522 -11.49 22.33 -18.77
CA ASN A 522 -10.44 21.89 -17.84
C ASN A 522 -9.30 22.90 -17.72
N GLU A 523 -8.89 23.53 -18.82
CA GLU A 523 -7.88 24.62 -18.78
C GLU A 523 -8.47 25.90 -18.16
N LYS A 524 -9.76 26.19 -18.35
CA LYS A 524 -10.47 27.29 -17.67
C LYS A 524 -10.59 27.05 -16.16
N ILE A 525 -10.91 25.82 -15.72
CA ILE A 525 -10.98 25.42 -14.31
C ILE A 525 -9.59 25.42 -13.67
N LYS A 526 -8.56 24.92 -14.37
CA LYS A 526 -7.16 25.02 -13.95
C LYS A 526 -6.72 26.48 -13.79
N THR A 527 -7.10 27.34 -14.73
CA THR A 527 -6.80 28.79 -14.68
C THR A 527 -7.58 29.50 -13.57
N ALA A 528 -8.86 29.17 -13.36
CA ALA A 528 -9.70 29.72 -12.30
C ALA A 528 -9.21 29.27 -10.91
N GLY A 529 -8.87 27.99 -10.76
CA GLY A 529 -8.24 27.44 -9.55
C GLY A 529 -6.88 28.06 -9.27
N SER A 530 -6.04 28.27 -10.31
CA SER A 530 -4.78 29.01 -10.19
C SER A 530 -5.02 30.45 -9.68
N ARG A 531 -6.01 31.17 -10.22
CA ARG A 531 -6.36 32.55 -9.80
C ARG A 531 -6.89 32.63 -8.37
N ALA A 532 -7.84 31.77 -8.00
CA ALA A 532 -8.40 31.71 -6.64
C ALA A 532 -7.30 31.43 -5.60
N ASN A 533 -6.34 30.58 -5.95
CA ASN A 533 -5.24 30.22 -5.07
C ASN A 533 -4.13 31.27 -5.01
N THR A 534 -3.89 32.04 -6.07
CA THR A 534 -2.99 33.22 -6.03
C THR A 534 -3.54 34.30 -5.11
N GLU A 535 -4.86 34.43 -4.94
CA GLU A 535 -5.43 35.35 -3.95
C GLU A 535 -5.23 34.86 -2.51
N ALA A 536 -5.40 33.55 -2.27
CA ALA A 536 -5.08 32.93 -0.98
C ALA A 536 -3.58 33.09 -0.62
N GLU A 537 -2.69 32.89 -1.59
CA GLU A 537 -1.24 33.06 -1.45
C GLU A 537 -0.83 34.49 -1.08
N VAL A 538 -1.43 35.50 -1.73
CA VAL A 538 -1.21 36.91 -1.38
C VAL A 538 -1.73 37.21 0.03
N LEU A 539 -2.90 36.70 0.41
CA LEU A 539 -3.45 36.83 1.77
C LEU A 539 -2.56 36.18 2.83
N THR A 540 -1.98 35.01 2.55
CA THR A 540 -1.06 34.31 3.45
C THR A 540 0.25 35.09 3.63
N LEU A 541 0.82 35.64 2.55
CA LEU A 541 2.03 36.45 2.62
C LEU A 541 1.78 37.76 3.39
N LEU A 542 0.63 38.41 3.20
CA LEU A 542 0.19 39.57 3.99
C LEU A 542 0.04 39.25 5.47
N ASN A 543 -0.66 38.15 5.80
CA ASN A 543 -0.93 37.74 7.17
C ASN A 543 0.34 37.27 7.91
N SER A 544 1.34 36.79 7.17
CA SER A 544 2.64 36.40 7.74
C SER A 544 3.56 37.57 8.09
N GLY A 545 3.24 38.79 7.63
CA GLY A 545 4.08 39.98 7.82
C GLY A 545 5.44 39.94 7.11
N VAL A 546 5.65 38.96 6.23
CA VAL A 546 6.93 38.76 5.51
C VAL A 546 7.10 39.73 4.34
N TYR A 547 5.99 40.19 3.73
CA TYR A 547 5.97 41.18 2.66
C TYR A 547 4.92 42.26 2.94
N SER A 548 5.23 43.51 2.62
CA SER A 548 4.30 44.63 2.71
C SER A 548 3.21 44.54 1.64
N GLN A 549 2.09 45.25 1.86
CA GLN A 549 1.03 45.39 0.85
C GLN A 549 1.53 45.93 -0.49
N GLN A 550 2.59 46.74 -0.46
CA GLN A 550 3.14 47.42 -1.64
C GLN A 550 4.00 46.45 -2.47
N GLU A 551 4.89 45.69 -1.82
CA GLU A 551 5.71 44.65 -2.46
C GLU A 551 4.82 43.56 -3.10
N LEU A 552 3.75 43.15 -2.40
CA LEU A 552 2.80 42.17 -2.93
C LEU A 552 1.93 42.69 -4.07
N ALA A 553 1.62 44.00 -4.10
CA ALA A 553 0.89 44.62 -5.20
C ALA A 553 1.73 44.67 -6.49
N GLU A 554 3.04 44.90 -6.36
CA GLU A 554 4.00 44.88 -7.48
C GLU A 554 4.15 43.46 -8.05
N ILE A 555 4.33 42.46 -7.19
CA ILE A 555 4.36 41.02 -7.56
C ILE A 555 3.04 40.59 -8.25
N LYS A 556 1.89 41.01 -7.72
CA LYS A 556 0.56 40.72 -8.31
C LYS A 556 0.36 41.40 -9.67
N ALA A 557 0.91 42.59 -9.87
CA ALA A 557 0.86 43.31 -11.14
C ALA A 557 1.77 42.67 -12.21
N HIS A 558 2.90 42.08 -11.82
CA HIS A 558 3.80 41.35 -12.70
C HIS A 558 3.20 39.99 -13.14
N ASN A 559 2.60 39.24 -12.22
CA ASN A 559 1.93 37.96 -12.52
C ASN A 559 0.69 38.10 -13.43
N LYS A 560 -0.03 39.24 -13.38
CA LYS A 560 -1.12 39.53 -14.33
C LYS A 560 -0.64 39.69 -15.78
N ARG A 561 0.61 40.10 -16.02
CA ARG A 561 1.15 40.34 -17.37
C ARG A 561 1.69 39.08 -18.04
N CYS A 562 2.12 38.07 -17.27
CA CYS A 562 2.63 36.80 -17.81
C CYS A 562 1.54 35.81 -18.26
N GLY A 563 0.27 36.03 -17.89
CA GLY A 563 -0.88 35.24 -18.37
C GLY A 563 -1.48 35.71 -19.70
N HIS A 564 -0.77 36.56 -20.45
CA HIS A 564 -1.25 37.17 -21.70
C HIS A 564 -0.30 37.02 -22.90
N PHE A 565 0.59 36.03 -22.88
CA PHE A 565 1.32 35.61 -24.07
C PHE A 565 0.88 34.19 -24.44
N ASP A 566 -0.19 34.13 -25.22
CA ASP A 566 -0.33 33.27 -26.41
C ASP A 566 -1.73 33.49 -27.00
N ARG A 567 -1.85 34.62 -27.70
CA ARG A 567 -2.74 34.75 -28.85
C ARG A 567 -1.92 35.36 -29.97
N HIS A 568 -1.17 34.51 -30.66
CA HIS A 568 -0.98 34.58 -32.11
C HIS A 568 -0.66 33.20 -32.66
#